data_AF-A0A7J0ETY4-F1
#
_entry.id   AF-A0A7J0ETY4-F1
#
_cell.length_a   1.000
_cell.length_b   1.000
_cell.length_c   1.000
_cell.angle_alpha   90.00
_cell.angle_beta   90.00
_cell.angle_gamma   90.00
#
_symmetry.space_group_name_H-M   'P 1'
#
loop_
_entity.id
_entity.type
_entity.pdbx_description
1 polymer ?
#
loop_
_entity_poly.entity_id
_entity_poly.type
_entity_poly.pdbx_seq_one_letter_code
_entity_poly.pdbx_strand_id
1 'polypeptide(L)'
;MGFLLHKSLLSLLFFHFLITTLANSSDQTVKTYIFRIDRFAKPSIFPTHYHWTIQVITRSPVNCPIKKPSPDHLNYPSIAALFSSSIGGGSKSKTFVRTATNVGPINSVYRVRVESPKGTVVTVKPSTLVFSDRVKKIRYAVTITVDPKNLVLDDSGAVFGSLSWVDGKHVVRSPIVVTQIDPL
;
A
#
# COMPACT_ATOMS: atom_id res chain seq x y z
N MET A 1 18.21 -71.90 -8.29
CA MET A 1 17.82 -70.96 -7.19
C MET A 1 18.52 -69.60 -7.36
N GLY A 2 18.38 -68.95 -8.54
CA GLY A 2 19.13 -67.71 -8.86
C GLY A 2 18.30 -66.59 -9.50
N PHE A 3 17.08 -66.87 -9.96
CA PHE A 3 16.23 -65.88 -10.65
C PHE A 3 15.27 -65.08 -9.73
N LEU A 4 15.09 -65.52 -8.47
CA LEU A 4 14.17 -64.86 -7.51
C LEU A 4 14.83 -63.71 -6.73
N LEU A 5 16.16 -63.75 -6.51
CA LEU A 5 16.88 -62.70 -5.77
C LEU A 5 17.04 -61.40 -6.58
N HIS A 6 17.16 -61.49 -7.91
CA HIS A 6 17.41 -60.31 -8.75
C HIS A 6 16.16 -59.41 -8.90
N LYS A 7 14.96 -59.98 -8.93
CA LYS A 7 13.70 -59.21 -8.99
C LYS A 7 13.41 -58.44 -7.69
N SER A 8 13.77 -59.03 -6.54
CA SER A 8 13.63 -58.37 -5.24
C SER A 8 14.58 -57.17 -5.10
N LEU A 9 15.84 -57.34 -5.52
CA LEU A 9 16.83 -56.26 -5.46
C LEU A 9 16.47 -55.07 -6.36
N LEU A 10 15.96 -55.34 -7.58
CA LEU A 10 15.50 -54.28 -8.49
C LEU A 10 14.27 -53.53 -7.93
N SER A 11 13.34 -54.24 -7.28
CA SER A 11 12.17 -53.64 -6.64
C SER A 11 12.54 -52.76 -5.45
N LEU A 12 13.52 -53.18 -4.64
CA LEU A 12 14.04 -52.39 -3.51
C LEU A 12 14.77 -51.14 -4.00
N LEU A 13 15.54 -51.23 -5.09
CA LEU A 13 16.21 -50.09 -5.71
C LEU A 13 15.20 -49.10 -6.30
N PHE A 14 14.13 -49.57 -6.94
CA PHE A 14 13.06 -48.71 -7.45
C PHE A 14 12.30 -48.02 -6.32
N PHE A 15 12.04 -48.71 -5.21
CA PHE A 15 11.36 -48.14 -4.05
C PHE A 15 12.25 -47.09 -3.34
N HIS A 16 13.56 -47.32 -3.24
CA HIS A 16 14.50 -46.32 -2.73
C HIS A 16 14.62 -45.10 -3.65
N PHE A 17 14.61 -45.29 -4.96
CA PHE A 17 14.64 -44.20 -5.94
C PHE A 17 13.33 -43.38 -5.95
N LEU A 18 12.18 -44.02 -5.70
CA LEU A 18 10.89 -43.34 -5.56
C LEU A 18 10.80 -42.56 -4.23
N ILE A 19 11.41 -43.05 -3.15
CA ILE A 19 11.47 -42.34 -1.85
C ILE A 19 12.39 -41.11 -1.93
N THR A 20 13.55 -41.19 -2.59
CA THR A 20 14.46 -40.04 -2.73
C THR A 20 13.91 -38.95 -3.63
N THR A 21 13.09 -39.28 -4.63
CA THR A 21 12.44 -38.29 -5.50
C THR A 21 11.27 -37.58 -4.83
N LEU A 22 10.58 -38.21 -3.87
CA LEU A 22 9.49 -37.58 -3.11
C LEU A 22 9.96 -36.75 -1.91
N ALA A 23 11.18 -36.95 -1.43
CA ALA A 23 11.69 -36.27 -0.22
C ALA A 23 12.30 -34.88 -0.46
N ASN A 24 12.35 -34.39 -1.71
CA ASN A 24 13.03 -33.14 -2.04
C ASN A 24 12.09 -32.02 -2.50
N SER A 25 10.88 -31.94 -1.93
CA SER A 25 10.11 -30.69 -1.93
C SER A 25 10.43 -29.92 -0.65
N SER A 26 11.60 -29.30 -0.59
CA SER A 26 11.83 -28.22 0.38
C SER A 26 10.96 -27.04 -0.05
N ASP A 27 9.71 -27.06 0.43
CA ASP A 27 8.78 -25.96 0.30
C ASP A 27 9.37 -24.75 1.02
N GLN A 28 10.07 -23.89 0.27
CA GLN A 28 10.51 -22.58 0.72
C GLN A 28 9.27 -21.68 0.83
N THR A 29 8.43 -21.97 1.82
CA THR A 29 7.34 -21.09 2.23
C THR A 29 7.98 -19.79 2.70
N VAL A 30 7.69 -18.71 1.98
CA VAL A 30 8.03 -17.36 2.44
C VAL A 30 7.27 -17.12 3.74
N LYS A 31 7.97 -17.13 4.88
CA LYS A 31 7.38 -16.87 6.19
C LYS A 31 7.33 -15.36 6.44
N THR A 32 6.14 -14.84 6.75
CA THR A 32 5.97 -13.46 7.21
C THR A 32 6.20 -13.38 8.72
N TYR A 33 7.04 -12.43 9.15
CA TYR A 33 7.30 -12.16 10.56
C TYR A 33 6.84 -10.74 10.91
N ILE A 34 6.21 -10.57 12.07
CA ILE A 34 5.89 -9.26 12.64
C ILE A 34 7.00 -8.91 13.64
N PHE A 35 7.87 -7.97 13.28
CA PHE A 35 8.89 -7.46 14.19
C PHE A 35 8.28 -6.32 15.03
N ARG A 36 8.23 -6.49 16.36
CA ARG A 36 8.00 -5.38 17.29
C ARG A 36 9.33 -4.86 17.80
N ILE A 37 9.60 -3.58 17.55
CA ILE A 37 10.76 -2.89 18.10
C ILE A 37 10.34 -2.27 19.43
N ASP A 38 11.01 -2.63 20.52
CA ASP A 38 10.79 -2.02 21.83
C ASP A 38 11.36 -0.60 21.84
N ARG A 39 10.48 0.39 21.99
CA ARG A 39 10.87 1.81 22.00
C ARG A 39 11.78 2.21 23.14
N PHE A 40 11.77 1.46 24.24
CA PHE A 40 12.60 1.72 25.41
C PHE A 40 14.01 1.12 25.28
N ALA A 41 14.21 0.16 24.37
CA ALA A 41 15.49 -0.47 24.12
C ALA A 41 16.39 0.27 23.09
N LYS A 42 16.05 1.52 22.74
CA LYS A 42 16.81 2.32 21.76
C LYS A 42 18.23 2.63 22.28
N PRO A 43 19.31 2.18 21.61
CA PRO A 43 20.68 2.52 22.02
C PRO A 43 20.96 4.03 21.99
N SER A 44 21.88 4.50 22.84
CA SER A 44 22.24 5.92 22.99
C SER A 44 22.94 6.50 21.76
N ILE A 45 23.60 5.67 20.95
CA ILE A 45 24.26 6.08 19.68
C ILE A 45 23.27 6.66 18.65
N PHE A 46 21.97 6.35 18.77
CA PHE A 46 20.95 6.89 17.89
C PHE A 46 20.31 8.14 18.47
N PRO A 47 20.24 9.26 17.70
CA PRO A 47 19.68 10.51 18.20
C PRO A 47 18.17 10.42 18.48
N THR A 48 17.43 9.62 17.71
CA THR A 48 15.98 9.42 17.90
C THR A 48 15.59 7.97 17.61
N HIS A 49 14.42 7.55 18.11
CA HIS A 49 13.86 6.22 17.84
C HIS A 49 13.68 5.96 16.33
N TYR A 50 13.37 7.01 15.56
CA TYR A 50 13.25 6.91 14.10
C TYR A 50 14.57 6.55 13.41
N HIS A 51 15.68 7.18 13.81
CA HIS A 51 16.99 6.87 13.22
C HIS A 51 17.39 5.42 13.49
N TRP A 52 17.15 4.96 14.72
CA TRP A 52 17.40 3.57 15.09
C TRP A 52 16.52 2.59 14.30
N THR A 53 15.21 2.81 14.29
CA THR A 53 14.25 1.93 13.61
C THR A 53 14.55 1.83 12.11
N ILE A 54 14.78 2.97 11.45
CA ILE A 54 15.07 3.00 10.02
C ILE A 54 16.36 2.25 9.75
N GLN A 55 17.44 2.50 10.50
CA GLN A 55 18.72 1.82 10.28
C GLN A 55 18.65 0.31 10.55
N VAL A 56 17.84 -0.15 11.50
CA VAL A 56 17.59 -1.58 11.73
C VAL A 56 16.89 -2.21 10.52
N ILE A 57 15.89 -1.52 9.95
CA ILE A 57 15.12 -2.00 8.81
C ILE A 57 15.98 -1.98 7.53
N THR A 58 16.70 -0.89 7.27
CA THR A 58 17.50 -0.71 6.05
C THR A 58 18.87 -1.39 6.12
N ARG A 59 19.31 -1.78 7.33
CA ARG A 59 20.65 -2.31 7.63
C ARG A 59 21.77 -1.37 7.19
N SER A 60 21.49 -0.07 7.09
CA SER A 60 22.42 0.95 6.61
C SER A 60 22.13 2.30 7.28
N PRO A 61 23.15 3.14 7.52
CA PRO A 61 22.94 4.51 7.99
C PRO A 61 22.07 5.28 6.99
N VAL A 62 21.02 5.94 7.47
CA VAL A 62 20.11 6.74 6.64
C VAL A 62 20.15 8.20 7.06
N ASN A 63 20.52 9.06 6.11
CA ASN A 63 20.43 10.51 6.28
C ASN A 63 19.11 11.00 5.71
N CYS A 64 18.16 11.32 6.59
CA CYS A 64 16.90 11.94 6.19
C CYS A 64 17.12 13.43 5.89
N PRO A 65 16.49 13.97 4.83
CA PRO A 65 16.53 15.41 4.55
C PRO A 65 15.98 16.22 5.73
N ILE A 66 16.57 17.39 5.99
CA ILE A 66 16.11 18.32 7.04
C ILE A 66 14.63 18.67 6.82
N LYS A 67 14.25 18.96 5.57
CA LYS A 67 12.86 19.15 5.18
C LYS A 67 12.22 17.80 4.84
N LYS A 68 11.39 17.31 5.75
CA LYS A 68 10.64 16.07 5.56
C LYS A 68 9.63 16.24 4.41
N PRO A 69 9.54 15.29 3.47
CA PRO A 69 8.49 15.30 2.46
C PRO A 69 7.12 15.13 3.14
N SER A 70 6.09 15.76 2.56
CA SER A 70 4.73 15.59 3.07
C SER A 70 4.26 14.15 2.85
N PRO A 71 3.79 13.44 3.90
CA PRO A 71 3.21 12.11 3.76
C PRO A 71 2.03 12.08 2.78
N ASP A 72 1.29 13.19 2.66
CA ASP A 72 0.11 13.33 1.78
C ASP A 72 0.45 13.10 0.29
N HIS A 73 1.71 13.29 -0.11
CA HIS A 73 2.16 13.15 -1.50
C HIS A 73 2.92 11.85 -1.79
N LEU A 74 2.94 10.90 -0.85
CA LEU A 74 3.43 9.54 -1.15
C LEU A 74 2.54 8.91 -2.24
N ASN A 75 3.14 8.22 -3.20
CA ASN A 75 2.40 7.53 -4.26
C ASN A 75 1.78 6.21 -3.75
N TYR A 76 0.84 6.33 -2.81
CA TYR A 76 0.23 5.20 -2.12
C TYR A 76 -1.19 4.92 -2.66
N PRO A 77 -1.62 3.65 -2.77
CA PRO A 77 -2.91 3.26 -3.33
C PRO A 77 -4.12 3.53 -2.41
N SER A 78 -3.94 4.37 -1.39
CA SER A 78 -5.02 4.86 -0.53
C SER A 78 -4.77 6.33 -0.15
N ILE A 79 -5.83 6.97 0.34
CA ILE A 79 -5.81 8.38 0.76
C ILE A 79 -6.35 8.47 2.18
N ALA A 80 -5.54 9.00 3.09
CA ALA A 80 -5.96 9.37 4.43
C ALA A 80 -5.91 10.88 4.56
N ALA A 81 -7.06 11.51 4.77
CA ALA A 81 -7.19 12.95 4.93
C ALA A 81 -7.54 13.31 6.37
N LEU A 82 -6.53 13.81 7.09
CA LEU A 82 -6.68 14.19 8.48
C LEU A 82 -6.81 15.71 8.56
N PHE A 83 -7.92 16.19 9.11
CA PHE A 83 -8.19 17.61 9.31
C PHE A 83 -8.04 17.97 10.78
N SER A 84 -7.52 19.15 11.10
CA SER A 84 -7.49 19.60 12.49
C SER A 84 -8.90 19.99 12.93
N SER A 85 -9.30 19.57 14.14
CA SER A 85 -10.56 19.98 14.77
C SER A 85 -10.59 21.47 15.15
N SER A 86 -9.46 22.18 15.05
CA SER A 86 -9.35 23.56 15.56
C SER A 86 -10.37 24.51 14.91
N ILE A 87 -10.94 25.34 15.79
CA ILE A 87 -12.10 26.23 15.59
C ILE A 87 -11.68 27.44 14.76
N GLY A 88 -11.32 27.22 13.50
CA GLY A 88 -11.08 28.29 12.52
C GLY A 88 -12.14 28.20 11.45
N GLY A 89 -13.16 29.06 11.54
CA GLY A 89 -14.33 29.05 10.65
C GLY A 89 -13.97 29.06 9.16
N GLY A 90 -14.55 28.13 8.41
CA GLY A 90 -14.38 27.99 6.97
C GLY A 90 -14.03 26.57 6.54
N SER A 91 -14.34 26.25 5.29
CA SER A 91 -13.99 24.97 4.70
C SER A 91 -12.48 24.77 4.66
N LYS A 92 -12.02 23.55 4.95
CA LYS A 92 -10.62 23.14 4.87
C LYS A 92 -10.44 22.19 3.70
N SER A 93 -9.30 22.29 3.01
CA SER A 93 -8.99 21.43 1.88
C SER A 93 -7.59 20.81 1.98
N LYS A 94 -7.46 19.55 1.57
CA LYS A 94 -6.18 18.87 1.39
C LYS A 94 -6.08 18.30 -0.02
N THR A 95 -4.90 18.42 -0.63
CA THR A 95 -4.63 17.91 -1.98
C THR A 95 -3.59 16.80 -1.92
N PHE A 96 -3.90 15.68 -2.55
CA PHE A 96 -3.06 14.49 -2.65
C PHE A 96 -2.65 14.31 -4.11
N VAL A 97 -1.36 14.16 -4.37
CA VAL A 97 -0.86 13.94 -5.73
C VAL A 97 -0.44 12.48 -5.86
N ARG A 98 -0.88 11.84 -6.93
CA ARG A 98 -0.60 10.45 -7.24
C ARG A 98 -0.11 10.34 -8.68
N THR A 99 0.62 9.28 -8.96
CA THR A 99 1.10 8.92 -10.30
C THR A 99 0.64 7.51 -10.63
N ALA A 100 -0.23 7.40 -11.62
CA ALA A 100 -0.63 6.11 -12.17
C ALA A 100 0.33 5.73 -13.30
N THR A 101 0.77 4.47 -13.30
CA THR A 101 1.53 3.86 -14.41
C THR A 101 0.63 2.82 -15.06
N ASN A 102 0.45 2.90 -16.38
CA ASN A 102 -0.30 1.86 -17.10
C ASN A 102 0.55 0.60 -17.23
N VAL A 103 0.03 -0.51 -16.73
CA VAL A 103 0.62 -1.86 -16.82
C VAL A 103 -0.21 -2.80 -17.70
N GLY A 104 -1.27 -2.28 -18.31
CA GLY A 104 -2.16 -3.01 -19.22
C GLY A 104 -1.94 -2.65 -20.69
N PRO A 105 -2.96 -2.86 -21.53
CA PRO A 105 -2.88 -2.57 -22.96
C PRO A 105 -2.47 -1.12 -23.28
N ILE A 106 -1.79 -0.94 -24.41
CA ILE A 106 -1.54 0.39 -24.97
C ILE A 106 -2.87 1.07 -25.33
N ASN A 107 -2.89 2.41 -25.33
CA ASN A 107 -4.07 3.21 -25.69
C ASN A 107 -5.29 3.02 -24.75
N SER A 108 -5.02 2.83 -23.45
CA SER A 108 -6.07 2.69 -22.43
C SER A 108 -6.53 4.05 -21.90
N VAL A 109 -7.85 4.24 -21.78
CA VAL A 109 -8.47 5.47 -21.27
C VAL A 109 -9.29 5.16 -20.03
N TYR A 110 -8.93 5.76 -18.91
CA TYR A 110 -9.63 5.58 -17.64
C TYR A 110 -10.36 6.86 -17.24
N ARG A 111 -11.63 6.75 -16.87
CA ARG A 111 -12.43 7.85 -16.31
C ARG A 111 -12.54 7.70 -14.80
N VAL A 112 -12.51 8.83 -14.10
CA VAL A 112 -12.66 8.83 -12.65
C VAL A 112 -14.12 8.62 -12.25
N ARG A 113 -14.34 7.78 -11.24
CA ARG A 113 -15.57 7.66 -10.48
C ARG A 113 -15.25 7.90 -9.02
N VAL A 114 -16.04 8.73 -8.36
CA VAL A 114 -15.81 9.13 -6.96
C VAL A 114 -17.02 8.76 -6.12
N GLU A 115 -16.78 8.05 -5.02
CA GLU A 115 -17.70 7.83 -3.93
C GLU A 115 -17.22 8.71 -2.77
N SER A 116 -17.75 9.92 -2.66
CA SER A 116 -17.29 10.88 -1.66
C SER A 116 -17.62 10.40 -0.24
N PRO A 117 -16.66 10.44 0.70
CA PRO A 117 -16.97 10.28 2.11
C PRO A 117 -18.05 11.27 2.56
N LYS A 118 -18.92 10.83 3.48
CA LYS A 118 -20.06 11.62 3.96
C LYS A 118 -19.60 12.99 4.50
N GLY A 119 -20.30 14.06 4.12
CA GLY A 119 -19.97 15.42 4.58
C GLY A 119 -18.72 16.03 3.92
N THR A 120 -18.22 15.43 2.83
CA THR A 120 -17.02 15.91 2.13
C THR A 120 -17.26 16.12 0.64
N VAL A 121 -16.46 17.00 0.02
CA VAL A 121 -16.40 17.17 -1.42
C VAL A 121 -15.05 16.67 -1.91
N VAL A 122 -15.07 15.72 -2.85
CA VAL A 122 -13.85 15.16 -3.43
C VAL A 122 -13.78 15.51 -4.92
N THR A 123 -12.71 16.18 -5.32
CA THR A 123 -12.47 16.59 -6.71
C THR A 123 -11.17 15.99 -7.23
N VAL A 124 -11.14 15.62 -8.52
CA VAL A 124 -9.98 14.95 -9.14
C VAL A 124 -9.61 15.64 -10.44
N LYS A 125 -8.32 15.94 -10.62
CA LYS A 125 -7.78 16.57 -11.84
C LYS A 125 -6.54 15.83 -12.35
N PRO A 126 -6.49 15.43 -13.63
CA PRO A 126 -7.60 15.43 -14.59
C PRO A 126 -8.69 14.41 -14.22
N SER A 127 -9.88 14.51 -14.80
CA SER A 127 -10.97 13.53 -14.61
C SER A 127 -10.84 12.29 -15.51
N THR A 128 -9.87 12.29 -16.43
CA THR A 128 -9.59 11.19 -17.37
C THR A 128 -8.08 11.01 -17.51
N LEU A 129 -7.62 9.77 -17.48
CA LEU A 129 -6.23 9.38 -17.76
C LEU A 129 -6.16 8.71 -19.12
N VAL A 130 -5.38 9.28 -20.04
CA VAL A 130 -5.21 8.78 -21.41
C VAL A 130 -3.79 8.26 -21.57
N PHE A 131 -3.63 6.95 -21.52
CA PHE A 131 -2.32 6.31 -21.69
C PHE A 131 -2.09 5.92 -23.14
N SER A 132 -0.84 6.01 -23.60
CA SER A 132 -0.43 5.61 -24.94
C SER A 132 0.87 4.81 -24.93
N ASP A 133 1.46 4.57 -26.10
CA ASP A 133 2.83 4.09 -26.25
C ASP A 133 3.85 5.08 -25.62
N ARG A 134 3.67 6.38 -25.85
CA ARG A 134 4.55 7.46 -25.37
C ARG A 134 4.22 7.90 -23.94
N VAL A 135 2.96 7.82 -23.52
CA VAL A 135 2.49 8.28 -22.20
C VAL A 135 2.17 7.07 -21.33
N LYS A 136 3.16 6.62 -20.56
CA LYS A 136 3.02 5.49 -19.62
C LYS A 136 2.64 5.89 -18.20
N LYS A 137 2.99 7.11 -17.79
CA LYS A 137 2.78 7.61 -16.42
C LYS A 137 2.01 8.92 -16.47
N ILE A 138 0.97 9.04 -15.66
CA ILE A 138 0.15 10.25 -15.58
C ILE A 138 -0.04 10.62 -14.11
N ARG A 139 0.19 11.91 -13.82
CA ARG A 139 -0.07 12.48 -12.49
C ARG A 139 -1.50 12.98 -12.42
N TYR A 140 -2.13 12.76 -11.28
CA TYR A 140 -3.43 13.34 -10.94
C TYR A 140 -3.43 13.85 -9.51
N ALA A 141 -4.24 14.87 -9.27
CA ALA A 141 -4.48 15.48 -7.99
C ALA A 141 -5.89 15.14 -7.50
N VAL A 142 -6.00 14.77 -6.23
CA VAL A 142 -7.26 14.55 -5.51
C VAL A 142 -7.34 15.61 -4.44
N THR A 143 -8.35 16.48 -4.49
CA THR A 143 -8.59 17.51 -3.48
C THR A 143 -9.83 17.15 -2.70
N ILE A 144 -9.66 16.99 -1.39
CA ILE A 144 -10.73 16.70 -0.44
C ILE A 144 -11.00 17.98 0.35
N THR A 145 -12.23 18.46 0.30
CA THR A 145 -12.70 19.63 1.02
C THR A 145 -13.74 19.20 2.05
N VAL A 146 -13.58 19.69 3.28
CA VAL A 146 -14.51 19.46 4.39
C VAL A 146 -14.98 20.81 4.91
N ASP A 147 -16.24 20.88 5.29
CA ASP A 147 -16.70 21.90 6.22
C ASP A 147 -16.71 21.28 7.61
N PRO A 148 -15.81 21.70 8.53
CA PRO A 148 -15.72 21.13 9.86
C PRO A 148 -17.04 21.12 10.64
N LYS A 149 -17.97 22.05 10.35
CA LYS A 149 -19.30 22.09 10.99
C LYS A 149 -20.24 21.00 10.50
N ASN A 150 -20.04 20.53 9.27
CA ASN A 150 -20.89 19.55 8.60
C ASN A 150 -20.26 18.15 8.54
N LEU A 151 -19.01 18.01 8.99
CA LEU A 151 -18.33 16.72 9.07
C LEU A 151 -18.76 15.98 10.34
N VAL A 152 -19.70 15.06 10.18
CA VAL A 152 -20.13 14.14 11.24
C VAL A 152 -19.41 12.81 11.04
N LEU A 153 -18.50 12.49 11.96
CA LEU A 153 -17.78 11.22 11.98
C LEU A 153 -18.70 10.09 12.45
N ASP A 154 -18.45 8.87 11.98
CA ASP A 154 -19.13 7.67 12.47
C ASP A 154 -18.55 7.19 13.82
N ASP A 155 -19.06 6.07 14.33
CA ASP A 155 -18.60 5.46 15.60
C ASP A 155 -17.12 5.05 15.56
N SER A 156 -16.51 4.93 14.37
CA SER A 156 -15.08 4.66 14.21
C SER A 156 -14.20 5.92 14.31
N GLY A 157 -14.82 7.11 14.41
CA GLY A 157 -14.11 8.39 14.38
C GLY A 157 -13.63 8.76 12.97
N ALA A 158 -14.26 8.23 11.93
CA ALA A 158 -13.90 8.51 10.54
C ALA A 158 -15.12 8.54 9.62
N VAL A 159 -14.91 8.90 8.35
CA VAL A 159 -15.86 8.64 7.27
C VAL A 159 -15.11 8.11 6.06
N PHE A 160 -15.76 7.23 5.30
CA PHE A 160 -15.11 6.46 4.25
C PHE A 160 -15.74 6.70 2.88
N GLY A 161 -14.92 6.57 1.85
CA GLY A 161 -15.30 6.67 0.45
C GLY A 161 -14.26 6.01 -0.44
N SER A 162 -14.35 6.23 -1.74
CA SER A 162 -13.36 5.71 -2.68
C SER A 162 -13.23 6.53 -3.96
N LEU A 163 -12.06 6.44 -4.58
CA LEU A 163 -11.81 6.89 -5.93
C LEU A 163 -11.54 5.67 -6.80
N SER A 164 -12.18 5.57 -7.96
CA SER A 164 -11.95 4.49 -8.91
C SER A 164 -11.62 5.04 -10.30
N TRP A 165 -10.60 4.47 -10.93
CA TRP A 165 -10.33 4.64 -12.36
C TRP A 165 -10.95 3.49 -13.13
N VAL A 166 -11.81 3.79 -14.10
CA VAL A 166 -12.59 2.80 -14.85
C VAL A 166 -12.40 2.97 -16.36
N ASP A 167 -12.06 1.90 -17.07
CA ASP A 167 -11.92 1.86 -18.55
C ASP A 167 -12.99 0.98 -19.23
N GLY A 168 -13.95 0.45 -18.45
CA GLY A 168 -15.00 -0.48 -18.89
C GLY A 168 -14.68 -1.95 -18.64
N LYS A 169 -13.40 -2.31 -18.46
CA LYS A 169 -12.95 -3.69 -18.15
C LYS A 169 -12.28 -3.80 -16.78
N HIS A 170 -11.46 -2.82 -16.44
CA HIS A 170 -10.70 -2.73 -15.21
C HIS A 170 -11.28 -1.64 -14.31
N VAL A 171 -11.22 -1.89 -13.01
CA VAL A 171 -11.58 -0.92 -11.96
C VAL A 171 -10.41 -0.84 -10.98
N VAL A 172 -9.66 0.26 -11.03
CA VAL A 172 -8.55 0.52 -10.10
C VAL A 172 -9.05 1.42 -8.99
N ARG A 173 -9.34 0.83 -7.82
CA ARG A 173 -9.95 1.50 -6.68
C ARG A 173 -8.94 1.85 -5.60
N SER A 174 -9.00 3.10 -5.13
CA SER A 174 -8.24 3.64 -4.00
C SER A 174 -9.22 4.04 -2.88
N PRO A 175 -9.13 3.45 -1.68
CA PRO A 175 -9.93 3.87 -0.53
C PRO A 175 -9.57 5.28 -0.07
N ILE A 176 -10.59 6.01 0.40
CA ILE A 176 -10.45 7.33 1.01
C ILE A 176 -10.99 7.24 2.44
N VAL A 177 -10.19 7.66 3.41
CA VAL A 177 -10.62 7.88 4.80
C VAL A 177 -10.43 9.34 5.16
N VAL A 178 -11.42 9.91 5.83
CA VAL A 178 -11.39 11.27 6.36
C VAL A 178 -11.64 11.20 7.86
N THR A 179 -10.78 11.86 8.64
CA THR A 179 -10.88 11.90 10.11
C THR A 179 -10.40 13.26 10.64
N GLN A 180 -10.68 13.54 11.90
CA GLN A 180 -10.23 14.73 12.60
C GLN A 180 -9.12 14.38 13.60
N ILE A 181 -8.16 15.30 13.77
CA ILE A 181 -7.16 15.24 14.83
C ILE A 181 -7.31 16.49 15.70
N ASP A 182 -7.44 16.28 17.01
CA ASP A 182 -7.36 17.36 17.98
C ASP A 182 -5.91 17.85 18.09
N PRO A 183 -5.68 19.18 18.14
CA PRO A 183 -4.37 19.71 18.44
C PRO A 183 -3.90 19.17 19.80
N LEU A 184 -2.67 18.64 19.84
CA LEU A 184 -1.98 18.30 21.09
C LEU A 184 -1.67 19.55 21.91
#